data_AF-A0A5J4E1P0-F1
#
_entry.id   AF-A0A5J4E1P0-F1
#
_cell.length_a   1.000
_cell.length_b   1.000
_cell.length_c   1.000
_cell.angle_alpha   90.00
_cell.angle_beta   90.00
_cell.angle_gamma   90.00
#
_symmetry.space_group_name_H-M   'P 1'
#
loop_
_entity.id
_entity.type
_entity.pdbx_description
1 polymer ?
#
loop_
_entity_poly.entity_id
_entity_poly.type
_entity_poly.pdbx_seq_one_letter_code
_entity_poly.pdbx_strand_id
1 'polypeptide(L)'
;MRDPIASGAQFVLLDQAVVPVAMSADEINLQFNWSYGPANRDLGQPSYQTLVKAFSGVGLRTLSPVHVRGQFAGNDLVISWIRRTRLAGDSWDVTEVPLGEEEERYEVDILDSGTVKRTLGSSTSTVTYSEADQIDDWGTVQAAYDIRVYQLNSSLSRGSPREAMING
;
A
#
# COMPACT_ATOMS: atom_id res chain seq x y z
N MET A 1 -7.31 9.57 14.95
CA MET A 1 -5.98 9.88 15.52
C MET A 1 -5.76 8.91 16.67
N ARG A 2 -4.60 8.25 16.78
CA ARG A 2 -4.33 7.40 17.95
C ARG A 2 -4.27 8.27 19.21
N ASP A 3 -4.66 7.72 20.35
CA ASP A 3 -4.57 8.42 21.63
C ASP A 3 -3.13 8.86 21.91
N PRO A 4 -2.92 10.05 22.48
CA PRO A 4 -1.59 10.52 22.83
C PRO A 4 -0.96 9.59 23.87
N ILE A 5 0.33 9.29 23.68
CA ILE A 5 1.14 8.57 24.65
C ILE A 5 1.25 9.39 25.94
N ALA A 6 1.14 8.71 27.09
CA ALA A 6 1.20 9.37 28.40
C ALA A 6 2.56 10.06 28.65
N SER A 7 2.54 11.13 29.42
CA SER A 7 3.77 11.77 29.91
C SER A 7 4.62 10.77 30.69
N GLY A 8 5.93 10.74 30.44
CA GLY A 8 6.88 9.81 31.06
C GLY A 8 6.91 8.40 30.44
N ALA A 9 6.21 8.16 29.32
CA ALA A 9 6.28 6.89 28.61
C ALA A 9 7.72 6.57 28.16
N GLN A 10 8.11 5.31 28.32
CA GLN A 10 9.38 4.81 27.80
C GLN A 10 9.35 4.79 26.27
N PHE A 11 10.48 5.15 25.65
CA PHE A 11 10.68 5.05 24.22
C PHE A 11 12.05 4.47 23.92
N VAL A 12 12.21 3.93 22.73
CA VAL A 12 13.50 3.49 22.19
C VAL A 12 13.94 4.52 21.18
N LEU A 13 15.11 5.12 21.41
CA LEU A 13 15.76 5.95 20.40
C LEU A 13 16.46 5.03 19.40
N LEU A 14 16.01 5.06 18.15
CA LEU A 14 16.71 4.40 17.07
C LEU A 14 17.77 5.37 16.54
N ASP A 15 19.00 4.89 16.43
CA ASP A 15 20.13 5.62 15.85
C ASP A 15 20.71 4.84 14.66
N GLN A 16 21.92 5.21 14.24
CA GLN A 16 22.60 4.57 13.10
C GLN A 16 23.03 3.12 13.36
N ALA A 17 22.96 2.62 14.60
CA ALA A 17 23.23 1.22 14.89
C ALA A 17 22.12 0.30 14.37
N VAL A 18 20.92 0.85 14.10
CA VAL A 18 19.82 0.11 13.49
C VAL A 18 20.01 0.06 11.99
N VAL A 19 20.50 -1.08 11.51
CA VAL A 19 20.70 -1.35 10.09
C VAL A 19 19.69 -2.38 9.59
N PRO A 20 19.27 -2.31 8.31
CA PRO A 20 18.47 -3.37 7.71
C PRO A 20 19.23 -4.69 7.74
N VAL A 21 18.50 -5.78 8.02
CA VAL A 21 19.02 -7.11 7.77
C VAL A 21 19.21 -7.27 6.27
N ALA A 22 20.40 -7.73 5.85
CA ALA A 22 20.66 -8.05 4.47
C ALA A 22 19.82 -9.26 4.05
N MET A 23 18.76 -9.00 3.29
CA MET A 23 17.91 -10.01 2.66
C MET A 23 17.83 -9.74 1.16
N SER A 24 17.92 -10.79 0.37
CA SER A 24 17.69 -10.79 -1.06
C SER A 24 16.21 -10.98 -1.40
N ALA A 25 15.83 -10.68 -2.65
CA ALA A 25 14.46 -10.88 -3.11
C ALA A 25 14.06 -12.38 -3.11
N ASP A 26 15.01 -13.28 -3.39
CA ASP A 26 14.79 -14.73 -3.43
C ASP A 26 14.51 -15.34 -2.03
N GLU A 27 14.78 -14.59 -0.96
CA GLU A 27 14.53 -15.00 0.43
C GLU A 27 13.13 -14.59 0.94
N ILE A 28 12.36 -13.84 0.15
CA ILE A 28 11.00 -13.44 0.49
C ILE A 28 10.11 -14.69 0.59
N ASN A 29 9.26 -14.74 1.62
CA ASN A 29 8.38 -15.86 1.97
C ASN A 29 9.10 -17.18 2.34
N LEU A 30 10.44 -17.23 2.33
CA LEU A 30 11.18 -18.37 2.86
C LEU A 30 11.27 -18.29 4.39
N GLN A 31 11.11 -19.44 5.04
CA GLN A 31 11.23 -19.54 6.50
C GLN A 31 12.70 -19.66 6.88
N PHE A 32 13.17 -18.72 7.70
CA PHE A 32 14.50 -18.77 8.31
C PHE A 32 14.40 -18.83 9.83
N ASN A 33 15.46 -19.34 10.45
CA ASN A 33 15.68 -19.27 11.89
C ASN A 33 16.40 -17.96 12.22
N TRP A 34 15.69 -17.02 12.82
CA TRP A 34 16.22 -15.72 13.22
C TRP A 34 16.63 -15.75 14.67
N SER A 35 17.94 -15.75 14.93
CA SER A 35 18.48 -15.68 16.29
C SER A 35 18.84 -14.25 16.67
N TYR A 36 18.32 -13.78 17.80
CA TYR A 36 18.58 -12.43 18.31
C TYR A 36 18.88 -12.46 19.81
N GLY A 37 19.79 -11.58 20.24
CA GLY A 37 20.30 -11.54 21.61
C GLY A 37 21.39 -10.47 21.76
N PRO A 38 21.97 -10.32 22.96
CA PRO A 38 23.02 -9.34 23.22
C PRO A 38 24.26 -9.60 22.35
N ALA A 39 24.72 -8.59 21.61
CA ALA A 39 25.83 -8.72 20.66
C ALA A 39 27.18 -9.14 21.30
N ASN A 40 27.31 -9.04 22.62
CA ASN A 40 28.51 -9.42 23.38
C ASN A 40 28.46 -10.84 23.96
N ARG A 41 27.54 -11.70 23.49
CA ARG A 41 27.36 -13.08 23.95
C ARG A 41 27.42 -14.04 22.77
N ASP A 42 27.77 -15.29 23.06
CA ASP A 42 27.75 -16.37 22.07
C ASP A 42 26.31 -16.77 21.71
N LEU A 43 26.08 -17.20 20.47
CA LEU A 43 24.77 -17.60 19.96
C LEU A 43 24.13 -18.78 20.71
N GLY A 44 24.93 -19.66 21.32
CA GLY A 44 24.45 -20.79 22.11
C GLY A 44 24.02 -20.43 23.55
N GLN A 45 24.17 -19.17 23.96
CA GLN A 45 23.80 -18.72 25.30
C GLN A 45 22.27 -18.68 25.49
N PRO A 46 21.74 -19.02 26.69
CA PRO A 46 20.30 -18.95 26.98
C PRO A 46 19.66 -17.56 26.83
N SER A 47 20.47 -16.49 26.72
CA SER A 47 19.99 -15.13 26.45
C SER A 47 19.56 -14.89 25.00
N TYR A 48 19.95 -15.77 24.08
CA TYR A 48 19.49 -15.72 22.69
C TYR A 48 18.13 -16.38 22.55
N GLN A 49 17.31 -15.79 21.70
CA GLN A 49 16.02 -16.34 21.29
C GLN A 49 16.07 -16.62 19.79
N THR A 50 15.40 -17.68 19.36
CA THR A 50 15.24 -18.01 17.94
C THR A 50 13.77 -17.94 17.56
N LEU A 51 13.49 -17.25 16.47
CA LEU A 51 12.16 -17.15 15.86
C LEU A 51 12.20 -17.74 14.45
N VAL A 52 11.30 -18.67 14.16
CA VAL A 52 11.04 -19.09 12.77
C VAL A 52 10.15 -18.03 12.13
N LYS A 53 10.67 -17.33 11.12
CA LYS A 53 9.92 -16.27 10.43
C LYS A 53 10.22 -16.25 8.95
N ALA A 54 9.15 -16.12 8.17
CA ALA A 54 9.18 -15.70 6.78
C ALA A 54 8.73 -14.23 6.69
N PHE A 55 9.53 -13.40 6.04
CA PHE A 55 9.18 -12.01 5.74
C PHE A 55 8.52 -11.93 4.38
N SER A 56 7.37 -11.27 4.30
CA SER A 56 6.56 -11.17 3.08
C SER A 56 6.90 -9.97 2.19
N GLY A 57 8.05 -9.32 2.42
CA GLY A 57 8.49 -8.19 1.61
C GLY A 57 7.61 -6.94 1.72
N VAL A 58 6.92 -6.71 2.86
CA VAL A 58 5.99 -5.57 3.03
C VAL A 58 6.63 -4.21 2.67
N GLY A 59 7.93 -4.03 2.92
CA GLY A 59 8.66 -2.79 2.60
C GLY A 59 8.81 -2.51 1.09
N LEU A 60 8.53 -3.48 0.23
CA LEU A 60 8.54 -3.32 -1.23
C LEU A 60 7.14 -2.96 -1.78
N ARG A 61 6.10 -2.88 -0.94
CA ARG A 61 4.77 -2.43 -1.41
C ARG A 61 4.83 -0.96 -1.81
N THR A 62 4.17 -0.62 -2.91
CA THR A 62 3.95 0.77 -3.30
C THR A 62 3.09 1.50 -2.26
N LEU A 63 3.25 2.82 -2.22
CA LEU A 63 2.45 3.68 -1.35
C LEU A 63 1.02 3.77 -1.87
N SER A 64 0.06 3.90 -0.95
CA SER A 64 -1.33 4.14 -1.31
C SER A 64 -1.48 5.47 -2.05
N PRO A 65 -2.19 5.53 -3.18
CA PRO A 65 -2.57 6.80 -3.80
C PRO A 65 -3.31 7.72 -2.83
N VAL A 66 -3.42 9.01 -3.16
CA VAL A 66 -4.08 10.00 -2.31
C VAL A 66 -5.04 10.85 -3.12
N HIS A 67 -5.86 11.65 -2.41
CA HIS A 67 -6.83 12.56 -3.03
C HIS A 67 -7.75 11.88 -4.06
N VAL A 68 -8.22 10.68 -3.73
CA VAL A 68 -9.21 9.97 -4.54
C VAL A 68 -10.48 10.80 -4.66
N ARG A 69 -10.97 10.98 -5.88
CA ARG A 69 -12.17 11.77 -6.24
C ARG A 69 -12.99 10.99 -7.27
N GLY A 70 -14.28 11.21 -7.25
CA GLY A 70 -15.20 10.75 -8.28
C GLY A 70 -16.01 11.91 -8.85
N GLN A 71 -16.30 11.85 -10.14
CA GLN A 71 -17.19 12.79 -10.82
C GLN A 71 -18.03 12.03 -11.85
N PHE A 72 -19.34 12.24 -11.81
CA PHE A 72 -20.23 11.73 -12.85
C PHE A 72 -20.09 12.54 -14.15
N ALA A 73 -19.94 11.82 -15.26
CA ALA A 73 -19.95 12.34 -16.62
C ALA A 73 -21.12 11.70 -17.36
N GLY A 74 -22.31 12.30 -17.24
CA GLY A 74 -23.55 11.57 -17.50
C GLY A 74 -23.78 10.53 -16.41
N ASN A 75 -23.97 9.26 -16.80
CA ASN A 75 -24.13 8.15 -15.86
C ASN A 75 -22.84 7.36 -15.62
N ASP A 76 -21.76 7.68 -16.33
CA ASP A 76 -20.43 7.11 -16.07
C ASP A 76 -19.80 7.79 -14.85
N LEU A 77 -19.15 7.01 -13.99
CA LEU A 77 -18.37 7.55 -12.89
C LEU A 77 -16.88 7.57 -13.26
N VAL A 78 -16.31 8.77 -13.37
CA VAL A 78 -14.87 8.96 -13.56
C VAL A 78 -14.20 9.09 -12.19
N ILE A 79 -13.30 8.18 -11.88
CA ILE A 79 -12.55 8.09 -10.63
C ILE A 79 -11.11 8.51 -10.89
N SER A 80 -10.57 9.45 -10.11
CA SER A 80 -9.20 9.95 -10.24
C SER A 80 -8.49 10.05 -8.90
N TRP A 81 -7.16 10.07 -8.92
CA TRP A 81 -6.31 10.16 -7.73
C TRP A 81 -4.98 10.83 -8.05
N ILE A 82 -4.16 11.05 -7.02
CA ILE A 82 -2.78 11.51 -7.13
C ILE A 82 -1.84 10.37 -6.73
N ARG A 83 -0.89 10.06 -7.61
CA ARG A 83 0.17 9.08 -7.40
C ARG A 83 1.11 9.53 -6.28
N ARG A 84 1.70 8.57 -5.57
CA ARG A 84 2.81 8.83 -4.64
C ARG A 84 4.05 8.08 -5.11
N THR A 85 5.22 8.69 -4.94
CA THR A 85 6.49 7.97 -5.09
C THR A 85 7.04 7.58 -3.72
N ARG A 86 7.76 6.46 -3.67
CA ARG A 86 8.54 6.03 -2.50
C ARG A 86 10.05 6.14 -2.71
N LEU A 87 10.49 6.46 -3.94
CA LEU A 87 11.90 6.55 -4.32
C LEU A 87 12.17 7.96 -4.86
N ALA A 88 13.18 8.63 -4.28
CA ALA A 88 13.65 9.93 -4.73
C ALA A 88 12.56 11.03 -4.82
N GLY A 89 11.60 11.02 -3.89
CA GLY A 89 10.50 11.99 -3.81
C GLY A 89 10.82 13.28 -3.04
N ASP A 90 12.04 13.43 -2.52
CA ASP A 90 12.42 14.53 -1.61
C ASP A 90 12.91 15.80 -2.33
N SER A 91 13.07 15.74 -3.66
CA SER A 91 13.52 16.88 -4.44
C SER A 91 12.42 17.91 -4.62
N TRP A 92 12.74 19.18 -4.37
CA TRP A 92 11.86 20.33 -4.61
C TRP A 92 12.06 20.97 -5.98
N ASP A 93 13.11 20.57 -6.71
CA ASP A 93 13.50 21.17 -8.00
C ASP A 93 12.82 20.49 -9.20
N VAL A 94 12.03 19.44 -8.96
CA VAL A 94 11.35 18.68 -10.01
C VAL A 94 9.85 19.01 -10.04
N THR A 95 9.29 19.13 -11.24
CA THR A 95 7.85 19.38 -11.43
C THR A 95 7.00 18.18 -11.01
N GLU A 96 7.51 16.98 -11.24
CA GLU A 96 6.86 15.72 -10.88
C GLU A 96 7.91 14.77 -10.32
N VAL A 97 7.55 14.10 -9.23
CA VAL A 97 8.44 13.13 -8.59
C VAL A 97 8.60 11.87 -9.46
N PRO A 98 9.73 11.15 -9.42
CA PRO A 98 9.94 9.94 -10.21
C PRO A 98 8.85 8.88 -9.99
N LEU A 99 8.60 8.01 -10.98
CA LEU A 99 7.64 6.91 -10.86
C LEU A 99 7.97 5.98 -9.69
N GLY A 100 9.24 5.56 -9.62
CA GLY A 100 9.75 4.65 -8.58
C GLY A 100 9.40 3.18 -8.82
N GLU A 101 8.72 2.85 -9.92
CA GLU A 101 8.33 1.50 -10.35
C GLU A 101 8.56 1.37 -11.87
N GLU A 102 8.49 0.16 -12.43
CA GLU A 102 8.78 -0.12 -13.85
C GLU A 102 7.74 0.48 -14.81
N GLU A 103 6.46 0.44 -14.40
CA GLU A 103 5.33 0.96 -15.16
C GLU A 103 4.29 1.60 -14.23
N GLU A 104 3.59 2.62 -14.73
CA GLU A 104 2.45 3.20 -14.02
C GLU A 104 1.21 2.32 -14.23
N ARG A 105 0.77 1.64 -13.17
CA ARG A 105 -0.33 0.67 -13.20
C ARG A 105 -1.14 0.75 -11.91
N TYR A 106 -2.45 0.67 -12.04
CA TYR A 106 -3.39 0.72 -10.93
C TYR A 106 -4.51 -0.30 -11.06
N GLU A 107 -5.06 -0.67 -9.91
CA GLU A 107 -6.33 -1.36 -9.79
C GLU A 107 -7.25 -0.59 -8.83
N VAL A 108 -8.53 -0.53 -9.17
CA VAL A 108 -9.59 0.05 -8.35
C VAL A 108 -10.64 -1.01 -8.09
N ASP A 109 -10.77 -1.41 -6.83
CA ASP A 109 -11.90 -2.24 -6.42
C ASP A 109 -13.12 -1.38 -6.13
N ILE A 110 -14.25 -1.75 -6.70
CA ILE A 110 -15.58 -1.30 -6.30
C ILE A 110 -16.13 -2.31 -5.28
N LEU A 111 -16.57 -1.81 -4.13
CA LEU A 111 -16.96 -2.65 -3.00
C LEU A 111 -18.47 -2.63 -2.76
N ASP A 112 -18.97 -3.75 -2.27
CA ASP A 112 -20.29 -3.88 -1.63
C ASP A 112 -20.08 -4.40 -0.22
N SER A 113 -20.34 -3.54 0.78
CA SER A 113 -20.23 -3.90 2.20
C SER A 113 -18.86 -4.52 2.54
N GLY A 114 -17.79 -4.00 1.92
CA GLY A 114 -16.40 -4.46 2.08
C GLY A 114 -15.97 -5.62 1.17
N THR A 115 -16.89 -6.24 0.43
CA THR A 115 -16.61 -7.30 -0.55
C THR A 115 -16.35 -6.71 -1.92
N VAL A 116 -15.33 -7.18 -2.63
CA VAL A 116 -15.04 -6.71 -3.99
C VAL A 116 -16.12 -7.19 -4.95
N LYS A 117 -16.79 -6.24 -5.59
CA LYS A 117 -17.82 -6.48 -6.61
C LYS A 117 -17.24 -6.43 -8.01
N ARG A 118 -16.32 -5.50 -8.24
CA ARG A 118 -15.58 -5.33 -9.49
C ARG A 118 -14.18 -4.80 -9.22
N THR A 119 -13.23 -5.18 -10.07
CA THR A 119 -11.90 -4.56 -10.13
C THR A 119 -11.70 -3.95 -11.51
N LEU A 120 -11.34 -2.68 -11.55
CA LEU A 120 -11.03 -1.93 -12.77
C LEU A 120 -9.52 -1.70 -12.84
N GLY A 121 -8.91 -1.91 -14.01
CA GLY A 121 -7.49 -1.64 -14.25
C GLY A 121 -7.26 -0.29 -14.92
N SER A 122 -6.14 0.36 -14.64
CA SER A 122 -5.71 1.57 -15.36
C SER A 122 -4.19 1.67 -15.48
N SER A 123 -3.73 2.28 -16.57
CA SER A 123 -2.33 2.68 -16.79
C SER A 123 -2.08 4.16 -16.54
N THR A 124 -3.07 4.88 -16.00
CA THR A 124 -2.99 6.30 -15.63
C THR A 124 -3.71 6.54 -14.31
N SER A 125 -3.57 7.72 -13.71
CA SER A 125 -4.20 8.06 -12.42
C SER A 125 -5.71 8.36 -12.51
N THR A 126 -6.42 7.68 -13.41
CA THR A 126 -7.87 7.76 -13.61
C THR A 126 -8.44 6.45 -14.14
N VAL A 127 -9.69 6.14 -13.82
CA VAL A 127 -10.47 5.04 -14.41
C VAL A 127 -11.95 5.40 -14.50
N THR A 128 -12.64 4.87 -15.49
CA THR A 128 -14.09 5.05 -15.65
C THR A 128 -14.81 3.77 -15.24
N TYR A 129 -15.77 3.89 -14.33
CA TYR A 129 -16.75 2.86 -14.06
C TYR A 129 -18.01 3.19 -14.87
N SER A 130 -18.20 2.49 -15.99
CA SER A 130 -19.24 2.83 -16.96
C SER A 130 -20.65 2.60 -16.39
N GLU A 131 -21.65 3.30 -16.91
CA GLU A 131 -23.06 3.04 -16.58
C GLU A 131 -23.44 1.57 -16.80
N ALA A 132 -22.96 0.96 -17.88
CA ALA A 132 -23.21 -0.45 -18.18
C ALA A 132 -22.64 -1.36 -17.08
N ASP A 133 -21.39 -1.12 -16.67
CA ASP A 133 -20.77 -1.89 -15.58
C ASP A 133 -21.49 -1.67 -14.24
N GLN A 134 -21.95 -0.44 -13.97
CA GLN A 134 -22.76 -0.12 -12.79
C GLN A 134 -24.09 -0.88 -12.81
N ILE A 135 -24.78 -0.94 -13.95
CA ILE A 135 -26.04 -1.68 -14.10
C ILE A 135 -25.80 -3.19 -14.02
N ASP A 136 -24.72 -3.71 -14.58
CA ASP A 136 -24.39 -5.14 -14.49
C ASP A 136 -24.15 -5.56 -13.03
N ASP A 137 -23.48 -4.71 -12.26
CA ASP A 137 -23.15 -5.00 -10.86
C ASP A 137 -24.37 -4.77 -9.94
N TRP A 138 -25.13 -3.70 -10.14
CA TRP A 138 -26.13 -3.23 -9.18
C TRP A 138 -27.58 -3.21 -9.68
N GLY A 139 -27.81 -3.45 -10.97
CA GLY A 139 -29.10 -3.28 -11.64
C GLY A 139 -29.49 -1.83 -11.93
N THR A 140 -28.78 -0.85 -11.35
CA THR A 140 -29.00 0.59 -11.54
C THR A 140 -27.77 1.38 -11.09
N VAL A 141 -27.63 2.62 -11.56
CA VAL A 141 -26.60 3.56 -11.09
C VAL A 141 -26.83 3.89 -9.62
N GLN A 142 -25.79 3.76 -8.79
CA GLN A 142 -25.83 4.09 -7.37
C GLN A 142 -25.45 5.55 -7.11
N ALA A 143 -25.92 6.09 -5.98
CA ALA A 143 -25.57 7.43 -5.53
C ALA A 143 -24.18 7.51 -4.87
N ALA A 144 -23.63 6.38 -4.44
CA ALA A 144 -22.32 6.33 -3.80
C ALA A 144 -21.65 4.97 -4.01
N TYR A 145 -20.31 4.97 -3.96
CA TYR A 145 -19.48 3.79 -4.09
C TYR A 145 -18.34 3.80 -3.07
N ASP A 146 -18.19 2.69 -2.34
CA ASP A 146 -16.99 2.41 -1.57
C ASP A 146 -15.94 1.80 -2.50
N ILE A 147 -14.73 2.33 -2.47
CA ILE A 147 -13.65 1.91 -3.35
C ILE A 147 -12.32 1.74 -2.63
N ARG A 148 -11.44 0.92 -3.22
CA ARG A 148 -10.03 0.82 -2.88
C ARG A 148 -9.17 1.02 -4.11
N VAL A 149 -8.26 1.99 -4.06
CA VAL A 149 -7.29 2.26 -5.14
C VAL A 149 -5.92 1.72 -4.74
N TYR A 150 -5.28 0.99 -5.65
CA TYR A 150 -3.96 0.41 -5.49
C TYR A 150 -3.05 0.85 -6.63
N GLN A 151 -1.82 1.24 -6.31
CA GLN A 151 -0.73 1.24 -7.30
C GLN A 151 -0.07 -0.14 -7.31
N LEU A 152 0.28 -0.65 -8.48
CA LEU A 152 0.94 -1.95 -8.64
C LEU A 152 2.46 -1.77 -8.80
N ASN A 153 3.22 -2.84 -8.53
CA ASN A 153 4.60 -2.98 -9.00
C ASN A 153 4.90 -4.39 -9.51
N SER A 154 6.06 -4.55 -10.18
CA SER A 154 6.49 -5.81 -10.79
C SER A 154 6.71 -6.94 -9.78
N SER A 155 7.14 -6.58 -8.57
CA SER A 155 7.73 -7.51 -7.60
C SER A 155 6.70 -8.05 -6.61
N LEU A 156 5.66 -7.26 -6.28
CA LEU A 156 4.70 -7.53 -5.21
C LEU A 156 3.32 -6.93 -5.55
N SER A 157 2.62 -7.54 -6.49
CA SER A 157 1.19 -7.32 -6.80
C SER A 157 0.63 -5.94 -6.35
N ARG A 158 -0.41 -5.92 -5.51
CA ARG A 158 -1.05 -4.67 -5.05
C ARG A 158 -0.25 -4.00 -3.93
N GLY A 159 -0.09 -2.69 -4.06
CA GLY A 159 0.41 -1.80 -3.00
C GLY A 159 -0.52 -1.67 -1.79
N SER A 160 -0.25 -0.66 -0.97
CA SER A 160 -1.17 -0.30 0.12
C SER A 160 -2.46 0.30 -0.44
N PRO A 161 -3.66 -0.11 0.02
CA PRO A 161 -4.91 0.45 -0.47
C PRO A 161 -5.09 1.89 -0.03
N ARG A 162 -5.68 2.71 -0.90
CA ARG A 162 -6.40 3.91 -0.50
C ARG A 162 -7.90 3.64 -0.51
N GLU A 163 -8.49 3.59 0.67
CA GLU A 163 -9.95 3.53 0.83
C GLU A 163 -10.56 4.93 0.66
N ALA A 164 -11.69 4.98 -0.04
CA ALA A 164 -12.49 6.18 -0.22
C ALA A 164 -13.96 5.81 -0.46
N MET A 165 -14.85 6.68 0.02
CA MET A 165 -16.26 6.67 -0.37
C MET A 165 -16.46 7.83 -1.36
N ILE A 166 -16.99 7.53 -2.53
CA ILE A 166 -17.36 8.52 -3.54
C ILE A 166 -18.86 8.73 -3.44
N ASN A 167 -19.29 9.99 -3.31
CA ASN A 167 -20.69 10.39 -3.40
C ASN A 167 -20.91 11.13 -4.72
N GLY A 168 -22.07 10.91 -5.35
CA GLY A 168 -22.54 11.67 -6.51
C GLY A 168 -22.92 13.10 -6.22
#